data_AF-W1VC45-F1
#
_entry.id   AF-W1VC45-F1
#
_cell.length_a   1.000
_cell.length_b   1.000
_cell.length_c   1.000
_cell.angle_alpha   90.00
_cell.angle_beta   90.00
_cell.angle_gamma   90.00
#
_symmetry.space_group_name_H-M   'P 1'
#
loop_
_entity.id
_entity.type
_entity.pdbx_description
1 polymer ?
#
loop_
_entity_poly.entity_id
_entity_poly.type
_entity_poly.pdbx_seq_one_letter_code
_entity_poly.pdbx_strand_id
1 'polypeptide(L)'
;MTDAQVAELHPVLAPDVTEERHLRPGDDEPTVILLRQGAGFARTIQADTALAALAGVADGELSVAQVADAVASLLQVDPAALRAQMVQSTRRLAADGFVEL
;
A
#
# COMPACT_ATOMS: atom_id res chain seq x y z
N MET A 1 -11.24 10.65 10.79
CA MET A 1 -11.86 9.48 10.13
C MET A 1 -11.69 8.28 11.04
N THR A 2 -12.74 7.50 11.25
CA THR A 2 -12.71 6.19 11.95
C THR A 2 -12.08 5.12 11.06
N ASP A 3 -11.73 3.97 11.62
CA ASP A 3 -11.14 2.87 10.84
C ASP A 3 -12.12 2.28 9.83
N ALA A 4 -13.40 2.21 10.21
CA ALA A 4 -14.48 1.87 9.29
C ALA A 4 -14.53 2.85 8.10
N GLN A 5 -14.42 4.16 8.36
CA GLN A 5 -14.42 5.15 7.28
C GLN A 5 -13.22 5.02 6.36
N VAL A 6 -12.01 4.76 6.89
CA VAL A 6 -10.81 4.58 6.06
C VAL A 6 -10.90 3.31 5.21
N ALA A 7 -11.49 2.25 5.76
CA ALA A 7 -11.61 1.00 5.05
C ALA A 7 -12.55 1.08 3.81
N GLU A 8 -13.49 2.04 3.80
CA GLU A 8 -14.37 2.29 2.66
C GLU A 8 -13.78 3.25 1.62
N LEU A 9 -12.59 3.83 1.87
CA LEU A 9 -11.93 4.70 0.91
C LEU A 9 -11.39 3.91 -0.27
N HIS A 10 -11.38 4.57 -1.43
CA HIS A 10 -10.87 4.05 -2.69
C HIS A 10 -9.60 4.85 -3.02
N PRO A 11 -8.45 4.42 -2.49
CA PRO A 11 -7.23 5.21 -2.57
C PRO A 11 -6.71 5.27 -4.00
N VAL A 12 -6.21 6.43 -4.40
CA VAL A 12 -5.48 6.62 -5.66
C VAL A 12 -4.03 6.97 -5.34
N LEU A 13 -3.09 6.20 -5.87
CA LEU A 13 -1.66 6.49 -5.71
C LEU A 13 -1.32 7.80 -6.44
N ALA A 14 -0.53 8.66 -5.80
CA ALA A 14 -0.10 9.90 -6.43
C ALA A 14 0.71 9.59 -7.71
N PRO A 15 0.49 10.33 -8.81
CA PRO A 15 0.99 9.98 -10.14
C PRO A 15 2.52 10.05 -10.28
N ASP A 16 3.20 10.70 -9.33
CA ASP A 16 4.66 10.80 -9.26
C ASP A 16 5.31 9.69 -8.43
N VAL A 17 4.52 8.82 -7.79
CA VAL A 17 5.06 7.71 -6.99
C VAL A 17 5.60 6.62 -7.90
N THR A 18 6.82 6.17 -7.60
CA THR A 18 7.50 5.07 -8.28
C THR A 18 7.84 3.96 -7.29
N GLU A 19 7.93 2.73 -7.80
CA GLU A 19 8.37 1.56 -7.03
C GLU A 19 9.79 1.16 -7.46
N GLU A 20 10.67 0.97 -6.47
CA GLU A 20 12.02 0.45 -6.64
C GLU A 20 12.14 -0.88 -5.89
N ARG A 21 12.61 -1.94 -6.58
CA ARG A 21 12.71 -3.30 -6.03
C ARG A 21 14.16 -3.76 -6.04
N HIS A 22 14.67 -4.26 -4.91
CA HIS A 22 16.00 -4.86 -4.81
C HIS A 22 15.91 -6.37 -4.72
N LEU A 23 16.49 -7.04 -5.71
CA LEU A 23 16.60 -8.49 -5.79
C LEU A 23 18.08 -8.87 -5.73
N ARG A 24 18.41 -10.00 -5.11
CA ARG A 24 19.75 -10.58 -5.33
C ARG A 24 19.74 -11.28 -6.69
N PRO A 25 20.88 -11.30 -7.41
CA PRO A 25 20.94 -12.03 -8.67
C PRO A 25 20.51 -13.50 -8.49
N GLY A 26 19.46 -13.90 -9.21
CA GLY A 26 18.89 -15.26 -9.15
C GLY A 26 17.66 -15.42 -8.26
N ASP A 27 17.26 -14.40 -7.49
CA ASP A 27 16.01 -14.43 -6.72
C ASP A 27 14.80 -14.06 -7.59
N ASP A 28 13.67 -14.74 -7.37
CA ASP A 28 12.38 -14.44 -8.02
C ASP A 28 11.62 -13.29 -7.33
N GLU A 29 11.90 -13.07 -6.04
CA GLU A 29 11.22 -12.08 -5.20
C GLU A 29 12.19 -11.03 -4.64
N PRO A 30 11.71 -9.78 -4.44
CA PRO A 30 12.52 -8.73 -3.86
C PRO A 30 12.72 -8.91 -2.35
N THR A 31 13.92 -8.54 -1.90
CA THR A 31 14.23 -8.42 -0.46
C THR A 31 13.86 -7.05 0.10
N VAL A 32 13.79 -6.03 -0.77
CA VAL A 32 13.40 -4.66 -0.42
C VAL A 32 12.50 -4.11 -1.51
N ILE A 33 11.40 -3.47 -1.09
CA ILE A 33 10.54 -2.65 -1.96
C ILE A 33 10.55 -1.24 -1.38
N LEU A 34 10.82 -0.23 -2.20
CA LEU A 34 10.81 1.18 -1.84
C LEU A 34 9.75 1.90 -2.67
N LEU A 35 8.92 2.71 -2.03
CA LEU A 35 8.06 3.68 -2.70
C LEU A 35 8.74 5.05 -2.65
N ARG A 36 8.88 5.69 -3.81
CA ARG A 36 9.52 7.01 -3.94
C ARG A 36 8.54 8.01 -4.55
N GLN A 37 8.34 9.14 -3.89
CA GLN A 37 7.69 10.29 -4.50
C GLN A 37 8.67 11.00 -5.43
N GLY A 38 8.31 11.11 -6.71
CA GLY A 38 9.08 11.86 -7.71
C GLY A 38 8.91 13.38 -7.60
N ALA A 39 7.82 13.84 -6.99
CA ALA A 39 7.49 15.22 -6.69
C ALA A 39 7.20 15.39 -5.17
N GLY A 40 6.57 16.49 -4.77
CA GLY A 40 6.19 16.74 -3.37
C GLY A 40 7.39 16.86 -2.42
N PHE A 41 7.43 16.04 -1.36
CA PHE A 41 8.48 16.06 -0.34
C PHE A 41 9.69 15.18 -0.69
N ALA A 42 9.72 14.57 -1.88
CA ALA A 42 10.77 13.64 -2.33
C ALA A 42 11.03 12.50 -1.31
N ARG A 43 9.98 12.01 -0.67
CA ARG A 43 10.09 10.97 0.37
C ARG A 43 10.37 9.61 -0.26
N THR A 44 11.07 8.77 0.49
CA THR A 44 11.24 7.36 0.19
C THR A 44 10.91 6.56 1.43
N ILE A 45 10.04 5.56 1.28
CA ILE A 45 9.65 4.66 2.36
C ILE A 45 9.87 3.21 1.93
N GLN A 46 10.34 2.38 2.85
CA GLN A 46 10.37 0.94 2.62
C GLN A 46 8.98 0.38 2.84
N ALA A 47 8.47 -0.31 1.82
CA ALA A 47 7.18 -0.96 1.85
C ALA A 47 7.31 -2.35 2.48
N ASP A 48 6.43 -2.63 3.45
CA ASP A 48 6.12 -4.00 3.82
C ASP A 48 5.15 -4.61 2.79
N THR A 49 4.81 -5.89 2.94
CA THR A 49 3.92 -6.60 2.02
C THR A 49 2.55 -5.92 1.90
N ALA A 50 1.98 -5.44 3.00
CA ALA A 50 0.67 -4.79 2.98
C ALA A 50 0.72 -3.46 2.24
N LEU A 51 1.76 -2.67 2.47
CA LEU A 51 1.96 -1.37 1.81
C LEU A 51 2.22 -1.53 0.31
N ALA A 52 3.06 -2.48 -0.08
CA ALA A 52 3.36 -2.78 -1.47
C ALA A 52 2.10 -3.26 -2.21
N ALA A 53 1.33 -4.16 -1.58
CA ALA A 53 0.08 -4.64 -2.17
C ALA A 53 -0.94 -3.50 -2.35
N LEU A 54 -1.10 -2.64 -1.33
CA LEU A 54 -1.98 -1.48 -1.42
C LEU A 54 -1.55 -0.51 -2.53
N ALA A 55 -0.25 -0.15 -2.58
CA ALA A 55 0.27 0.78 -3.59
C ALA A 55 0.12 0.23 -5.02
N GLY A 56 0.29 -1.08 -5.21
CA GLY A 56 0.16 -1.72 -6.52
C GLY A 56 -1.26 -1.77 -7.08
N VAL A 57 -2.29 -1.54 -6.26
CA VAL A 57 -3.71 -1.59 -6.68
C VAL A 57 -4.49 -0.33 -6.31
N ALA A 58 -3.82 0.72 -5.82
CA ALA A 58 -4.44 1.99 -5.47
C ALA A 58 -4.72 2.83 -6.72
N ASP A 59 -5.71 2.41 -7.50
CA ASP A 59 -6.19 3.08 -8.71
C ASP A 59 -7.57 3.75 -8.52
N GLY A 60 -8.14 3.65 -7.32
CA GLY A 60 -9.47 4.15 -7.00
C GLY A 60 -10.62 3.21 -7.35
N GLU A 61 -10.36 2.00 -7.85
CA GLU A 61 -11.41 1.02 -8.15
C GLU A 61 -11.82 0.19 -6.93
N LEU A 62 -10.84 -0.22 -6.13
CA LEU A 62 -11.07 -1.06 -4.94
C LEU A 62 -10.98 -0.24 -3.66
N SER A 63 -11.88 -0.54 -2.72
CA SER A 63 -11.77 0.00 -1.36
C SER A 63 -10.62 -0.64 -0.60
N VAL A 64 -10.08 0.06 0.41
CA VAL A 64 -9.03 -0.49 1.30
C VAL A 64 -9.46 -1.84 1.91
N ALA A 65 -10.74 -1.99 2.26
CA ALA A 65 -11.28 -3.26 2.76
C ALA A 65 -11.23 -4.37 1.71
N GLN A 66 -11.63 -4.08 0.47
CA GLN A 66 -11.60 -5.06 -0.62
C GLN A 66 -10.17 -5.50 -0.95
N VAL A 67 -9.22 -4.56 -0.97
CA VAL A 67 -7.79 -4.86 -1.14
C VAL A 67 -7.29 -5.75 0.00
N ALA A 68 -7.65 -5.44 1.25
CA ALA A 68 -7.27 -6.26 2.40
C ALA A 68 -7.82 -7.68 2.31
N ASP A 69 -9.10 -7.86 1.97
CA ASP A 69 -9.71 -9.17 1.86
C ASP A 69 -9.08 -10.00 0.72
N ALA A 70 -8.80 -9.37 -0.42
CA ALA A 70 -8.13 -10.01 -1.54
C ALA A 70 -6.71 -10.46 -1.18
N VAL A 71 -5.92 -9.59 -0.56
CA VAL A 71 -4.54 -9.92 -0.16
C VAL A 71 -4.52 -10.94 0.97
N ALA A 72 -5.45 -10.88 1.92
CA ALA A 72 -5.56 -11.88 2.98
C ALA A 72 -5.83 -13.27 2.41
N SER A 73 -6.72 -13.35 1.41
CA SER A 73 -7.00 -14.58 0.68
C SER A 73 -5.76 -15.08 -0.09
N LEU A 74 -5.04 -14.22 -0.79
CA LEU A 74 -3.83 -14.62 -1.52
C LEU A 74 -2.72 -15.13 -0.61
N LEU A 75 -2.50 -14.46 0.53
CA LEU A 75 -1.44 -14.79 1.48
C LEU A 75 -1.84 -15.84 2.53
N GLN A 76 -3.13 -16.23 2.57
CA GLN A 76 -3.68 -17.15 3.56
C GLN A 76 -3.43 -16.67 5.01
N VAL A 77 -3.64 -15.37 5.26
CA VAL A 77 -3.49 -14.72 6.58
C VAL A 77 -4.84 -14.28 7.14
N ASP A 78 -4.88 -13.87 8.41
CA ASP A 78 -6.10 -13.36 9.06
C ASP A 78 -6.60 -12.06 8.39
N PRO A 79 -7.80 -12.07 7.78
CA PRO A 79 -8.37 -10.89 7.13
C PRO A 79 -8.57 -9.71 8.09
N ALA A 80 -8.94 -9.97 9.35
CA ALA A 80 -9.21 -8.91 10.31
C ALA A 80 -7.92 -8.16 10.69
N ALA A 81 -6.86 -8.90 10.98
CA ALA A 81 -5.53 -8.34 11.24
C ALA A 81 -5.00 -7.56 10.02
N LEU A 82 -5.10 -8.13 8.81
CA LEU A 82 -4.61 -7.46 7.61
C LEU A 82 -5.39 -6.19 7.29
N ARG A 83 -6.72 -6.19 7.47
CA ARG A 83 -7.56 -5.00 7.31
C ARG A 83 -7.16 -3.88 8.27
N ALA A 84 -6.90 -4.20 9.53
CA ALA A 84 -6.42 -3.23 10.50
C ALA A 84 -5.06 -2.63 10.09
N GLN A 85 -4.12 -3.48 9.62
CA GLN A 85 -2.83 -3.03 9.11
C GLN A 85 -2.99 -2.12 7.88
N MET A 86 -3.81 -2.51 6.90
CA MET A 86 -4.04 -1.71 5.69
C MET A 86 -4.68 -0.35 6.01
N VAL A 87 -5.67 -0.30 6.91
CA VAL A 87 -6.24 0.97 7.37
C VAL A 87 -5.15 1.89 7.95
N GLN A 88 -4.25 1.36 8.76
CA GLN A 88 -3.14 2.13 9.32
C GLN A 88 -2.16 2.59 8.23
N SER A 89 -1.83 1.71 7.29
CA SER A 89 -0.95 2.00 6.15
C SER A 89 -1.54 3.08 5.24
N THR A 90 -2.82 3.01 4.90
CA THR A 90 -3.52 4.03 4.09
C THR A 90 -3.43 5.41 4.74
N ARG A 91 -3.67 5.50 6.05
CA ARG A 91 -3.54 6.78 6.78
C ARG A 91 -2.11 7.32 6.71
N ARG A 92 -1.11 6.45 6.85
CA ARG A 92 0.29 6.84 6.78
C ARG A 92 0.65 7.35 5.38
N LEU A 93 0.27 6.61 4.34
CA LEU A 93 0.48 7.04 2.96
C LEU A 93 -0.21 8.37 2.66
N ALA A 94 -1.45 8.57 3.12
CA ALA A 94 -2.18 9.81 2.90
C ALA A 94 -1.52 11.00 3.62
N ALA A 95 -1.11 10.79 4.87
CA ALA A 95 -0.36 11.80 5.62
C ALA A 95 1.01 12.11 4.96
N ASP A 96 1.62 11.11 4.34
CA ASP A 96 2.89 11.25 3.66
C ASP A 96 2.75 11.79 2.21
N GLY A 97 1.52 11.93 1.69
CA GLY A 97 1.19 12.42 0.35
C GLY A 97 1.35 11.38 -0.76
N PHE A 98 1.45 10.08 -0.43
CA PHE A 98 1.60 9.00 -1.40
C PHE A 98 0.27 8.55 -2.01
N VAL A 99 -0.85 8.76 -1.30
CA VAL A 99 -2.20 8.43 -1.79
C VAL A 99 -3.14 9.61 -1.57
N GLU A 100 -4.04 9.78 -2.52
CA GLU A 100 -5.20 10.66 -2.45
C GLU A 100 -6.41 9.84 -1.94
N LEU A 101 -7.23 10.47 -1.10
CA LEU A 101 -8.36 9.84 -0.39
C LEU A 101 -9.72 10.37 -0.87
#